data_AF-A0A936S812-F1
#
_entry.id   AF-A0A936S812-F1
#
_cell.length_a   1.000
_cell.length_b   1.000
_cell.length_c   1.000
_cell.angle_alpha   90.00
_cell.angle_beta   90.00
_cell.angle_gamma   90.00
#
_symmetry.space_group_name_H-M   'P 1'
#
loop_
_entity.id
_entity.type
_entity.pdbx_description
1 polymer ?
#
loop_
_entity_poly.entity_id
_entity_poly.type
_entity_poly.pdbx_seq_one_letter_code
_entity_poly.pdbx_strand_id
1 'polypeptide(L)'
;MTAVKGTLENTDILIQNGKIAKIGKNLSASATTRVINAEGQYVTPGIIDCHSHTMLDAINEGVYSVTSMTRTRDVLNPTDIAIYRALAGGVTVANLLHGSANPIGGQNTTVKFKWGHPVEDYPIPDAPPGIKFAMGENVAVRLSFAQPGATVRHPHANGRHRNNARCIPSGQRLPTSLGRL
;
A
#
# COMPACT_ATOMS: atom_id res chain seq x y z
N MET A 1 -12.25 -1.99 -1.98
CA MET A 1 -12.94 -3.24 -1.58
C MET A 1 -14.13 -3.42 -2.52
N THR A 2 -14.17 -4.51 -3.29
CA THR A 2 -15.30 -4.77 -4.19
C THR A 2 -16.28 -5.69 -3.49
N ALA A 3 -17.43 -5.15 -3.05
CA ALA A 3 -18.55 -5.91 -2.49
C ALA A 3 -19.76 -5.70 -3.40
N VAL A 4 -20.07 -6.69 -4.25
CA VAL A 4 -21.02 -6.52 -5.37
C VAL A 4 -22.48 -6.75 -5.00
N LYS A 5 -22.77 -7.34 -3.83
CA LYS A 5 -24.15 -7.72 -3.41
C LYS A 5 -24.75 -6.81 -2.33
N GLY A 6 -24.09 -5.71 -2.00
CA GLY A 6 -24.48 -4.84 -0.88
C GLY A 6 -24.39 -5.54 0.47
N THR A 7 -25.09 -4.99 1.47
CA THR A 7 -25.16 -5.56 2.83
C THR A 7 -26.16 -6.72 2.87
N LEU A 8 -25.74 -7.86 3.44
CA LEU A 8 -26.60 -9.01 3.69
C LEU A 8 -27.03 -9.00 5.16
N GLU A 9 -28.26 -8.56 5.43
CA GLU A 9 -28.79 -8.46 6.79
C GLU A 9 -29.15 -9.82 7.39
N ASN A 10 -28.86 -10.02 8.68
CA ASN A 10 -29.23 -11.21 9.46
C ASN A 10 -28.88 -12.52 8.72
N THR A 11 -27.62 -12.66 8.34
CA THR A 11 -27.11 -13.71 7.45
C THR A 11 -26.01 -14.51 8.13
N ASP A 12 -26.05 -15.83 7.97
CA ASP A 12 -25.08 -16.78 8.48
C ASP A 12 -24.02 -17.11 7.43
N ILE A 13 -22.81 -17.41 7.90
CA ILE A 13 -21.69 -17.86 7.06
C ILE A 13 -21.19 -19.19 7.61
N LEU A 14 -21.28 -20.24 6.78
CA LEU A 14 -20.73 -21.55 7.10
C LEU A 14 -19.33 -21.68 6.53
N ILE A 15 -18.35 -21.95 7.40
CA ILE A 15 -16.96 -22.21 7.02
C ILE A 15 -16.65 -23.69 7.20
N GLN A 16 -16.11 -24.34 6.17
CA GLN A 16 -15.65 -25.73 6.20
C GLN A 16 -14.28 -25.82 5.54
N ASN A 17 -13.35 -26.55 6.16
CA ASN A 17 -11.99 -26.74 5.64
C ASN A 17 -11.28 -25.42 5.27
N GLY A 18 -11.48 -24.38 6.08
CA GLY A 18 -10.88 -23.06 5.87
C GLY A 18 -11.47 -22.24 4.71
N LYS A 19 -12.58 -22.68 4.09
CA LYS A 19 -13.25 -21.99 3.00
C LYS A 19 -14.71 -21.69 3.35
N ILE A 20 -15.27 -20.66 2.73
CA ILE A 20 -16.70 -20.36 2.82
C ILE A 20 -17.45 -21.43 2.02
N ALA A 21 -18.25 -22.24 2.72
CA ALA A 21 -19.04 -23.30 2.12
C ALA A 21 -20.45 -22.82 1.73
N LYS A 22 -21.09 -22.01 2.59
CA LYS A 22 -22.43 -21.46 2.36
C LYS A 22 -22.56 -20.08 2.98
N ILE A 23 -23.38 -19.23 2.38
CA ILE A 23 -23.86 -17.95 2.91
C ILE A 23 -25.38 -17.95 2.75
N GLY A 24 -26.12 -17.70 3.83
CA GLY A 24 -27.59 -17.75 3.80
C GLY A 24 -28.20 -17.50 5.17
N LYS A 25 -29.53 -17.52 5.26
CA LYS A 25 -30.24 -17.33 6.54
C LYS A 25 -30.57 -18.68 7.17
N ASN A 26 -30.52 -18.75 8.49
CA ASN A 26 -30.91 -19.92 9.30
C ASN A 26 -30.16 -21.19 8.87
N LEU A 27 -28.84 -21.09 8.66
CA LEU A 27 -28.03 -22.25 8.31
C LEU A 27 -27.98 -23.24 9.48
N SER A 28 -28.19 -24.52 9.19
CA SER A 28 -28.05 -25.58 10.18
C SER A 28 -26.57 -25.87 10.47
N ALA A 29 -26.22 -25.83 11.74
CA ALA A 29 -24.91 -26.24 12.24
C ALA A 29 -24.98 -27.68 12.77
N SER A 30 -23.94 -28.48 12.50
CA SER A 30 -23.81 -29.80 13.14
C SER A 30 -23.48 -29.63 14.62
N ALA A 31 -23.74 -30.64 15.45
CA ALA A 31 -23.41 -30.58 16.89
C ALA A 31 -21.92 -30.33 17.17
N THR A 32 -21.04 -30.65 16.22
CA THR A 32 -19.58 -30.44 16.32
C THR A 32 -19.11 -29.09 15.75
N THR A 33 -20.01 -28.31 15.17
CA THR A 33 -19.65 -27.02 14.56
C THR A 33 -19.47 -25.96 15.63
N ARG A 34 -18.31 -25.31 15.66
CA ARG A 34 -18.10 -24.10 16.48
C ARG A 34 -19.00 -22.98 15.97
N VAL A 35 -19.89 -22.50 16.83
CA VAL A 35 -20.77 -21.35 16.54
C VAL A 35 -20.16 -20.09 17.14
N ILE A 36 -20.15 -19.01 16.36
CA ILE A 36 -19.77 -17.66 16.81
C ILE A 36 -20.99 -16.78 16.62
N ASN A 37 -21.56 -16.25 17.70
CA ASN A 37 -22.65 -15.29 17.61
C ASN A 37 -22.10 -13.90 17.28
N ALA A 38 -22.43 -13.40 16.09
CA ALA A 38 -22.04 -12.08 15.59
C ALA A 38 -23.23 -11.09 15.56
N GLU A 39 -24.30 -11.35 16.32
CA GLU A 39 -25.42 -10.43 16.45
C GLU A 39 -24.97 -9.02 16.87
N GLY A 40 -25.50 -8.00 16.19
CA GLY A 40 -25.12 -6.60 16.39
C GLY A 40 -23.72 -6.22 15.84
N GLN A 41 -23.02 -7.15 15.19
CA GLN A 41 -21.69 -6.91 14.60
C GLN A 41 -21.73 -6.97 13.07
N TYR A 42 -20.69 -6.42 12.44
CA TYR A 42 -20.48 -6.53 11.00
C TYR A 42 -19.41 -7.57 10.69
N VAL A 43 -19.70 -8.43 9.73
CA VAL A 43 -18.72 -9.37 9.17
C VAL A 43 -18.39 -8.91 7.75
N THR A 44 -17.12 -8.60 7.53
CA THR A 44 -16.62 -8.18 6.22
C THR A 44 -15.54 -9.15 5.73
N PRO A 45 -15.32 -9.25 4.40
CA PRO A 45 -14.11 -9.86 3.89
C PRO A 45 -12.90 -9.08 4.41
N GLY A 46 -11.81 -9.79 4.69
CA GLY A 46 -10.54 -9.16 5.02
C GLY A 46 -10.07 -8.26 3.87
N ILE A 47 -9.52 -7.10 4.22
CA ILE A 47 -8.97 -6.14 3.26
C ILE A 47 -7.71 -6.74 2.62
N ILE A 48 -7.55 -6.48 1.32
CA ILE A 48 -6.36 -6.80 0.54
C ILE A 48 -5.62 -5.49 0.26
N ASP A 49 -4.41 -5.37 0.78
CA ASP A 49 -3.50 -4.27 0.49
C ASP A 49 -2.67 -4.60 -0.77
N CYS A 50 -2.95 -3.92 -1.88
CA CYS A 50 -2.31 -4.21 -3.15
C CYS A 50 -0.88 -3.65 -3.26
N HIS A 51 -0.46 -2.77 -2.35
CA HIS A 51 0.89 -2.26 -2.30
C HIS A 51 1.33 -1.97 -0.88
N SER A 52 2.14 -2.88 -0.33
CA SER A 52 2.65 -2.76 1.02
C SER A 52 4.17 -2.87 1.11
N HIS A 53 4.71 -2.25 2.15
CA HIS A 53 6.09 -2.41 2.61
C HIS A 53 6.17 -3.04 4.01
N THR A 54 5.03 -3.46 4.56
CA THR A 54 4.94 -4.20 5.83
C THR A 54 5.67 -5.53 5.72
N MET A 55 6.22 -6.03 6.84
CA MET A 55 6.88 -7.34 6.92
C MET A 55 8.20 -7.41 6.12
N LEU A 56 8.80 -6.29 5.70
CA LEU A 56 10.05 -6.27 4.95
C LEU A 56 11.19 -5.62 5.76
N ASP A 57 12.26 -6.36 6.03
CA ASP A 57 13.46 -5.81 6.69
C ASP A 57 14.29 -4.92 5.76
N ALA A 58 14.16 -5.10 4.44
CA ALA A 58 14.77 -4.25 3.43
C ALA A 58 13.78 -4.03 2.27
N ILE A 59 13.69 -2.78 1.79
CA ILE A 59 12.68 -2.38 0.79
C ILE A 59 13.28 -2.21 -0.62
N ASN A 60 14.51 -1.73 -0.74
CA ASN A 60 15.18 -1.51 -2.03
C ASN A 60 16.63 -1.97 -1.95
N GLU A 61 17.17 -2.40 -3.08
CA GLU A 61 18.62 -2.50 -3.27
C GLU A 61 19.14 -1.09 -3.63
N GLY A 62 20.29 -0.71 -3.08
CA GLY A 62 20.72 0.69 -3.03
C GLY A 62 21.67 1.15 -4.13
N VAL A 63 22.20 0.24 -4.96
CA VAL A 63 23.31 0.53 -5.88
C VAL A 63 22.86 0.50 -7.33
N TYR A 64 22.08 -0.49 -7.73
CA TYR A 64 21.73 -0.73 -9.11
C TYR A 64 20.36 -0.16 -9.47
N SER A 65 20.23 0.40 -10.66
CA SER A 65 18.94 0.87 -11.17
C SER A 65 18.02 -0.27 -11.62
N VAL A 66 18.58 -1.45 -11.89
CA VAL A 66 17.85 -2.64 -12.33
C VAL A 66 18.19 -3.79 -11.40
N THR A 67 17.25 -4.13 -10.53
CA THR A 67 17.43 -5.11 -9.46
C THR A 67 16.41 -6.25 -9.60
N SER A 68 16.12 -6.69 -10.83
CA SER A 68 15.12 -7.74 -11.12
C SER A 68 15.40 -9.09 -10.46
N MET A 69 16.63 -9.32 -10.01
CA MET A 69 17.05 -10.51 -9.30
C MET A 69 16.68 -10.50 -7.81
N THR A 70 16.40 -9.36 -7.20
CA THR A 70 16.03 -9.28 -5.78
C THR A 70 14.59 -9.67 -5.56
N ARG A 71 14.28 -10.21 -4.37
CA ARG A 71 12.96 -10.74 -4.03
C ARG A 71 12.57 -10.26 -2.64
N THR A 72 11.36 -9.73 -2.51
CA THR A 72 10.82 -9.39 -1.18
C THR A 72 10.67 -10.61 -0.28
N ARG A 73 10.54 -11.82 -0.87
CA ARG A 73 10.44 -13.09 -0.13
C ARG A 73 11.68 -13.40 0.72
N ASP A 74 12.85 -12.90 0.31
CA ASP A 74 14.12 -13.20 0.99
C ASP A 74 14.33 -12.38 2.26
N VAL A 75 13.49 -11.37 2.50
CA VAL A 75 13.63 -10.39 3.60
C VAL A 75 12.34 -10.25 4.42
N LEU A 76 11.53 -11.32 4.44
CA LEU A 76 10.28 -11.37 5.20
C LEU A 76 10.56 -11.43 6.71
N ASN A 77 9.97 -10.50 7.46
CA ASN A 77 10.06 -10.46 8.92
C ASN A 77 8.70 -10.79 9.55
N PRO A 78 8.46 -12.03 10.02
CA PRO A 78 7.17 -12.44 10.59
C PRO A 78 6.87 -11.78 11.95
N THR A 79 7.85 -11.12 12.57
CA THR A 79 7.72 -10.46 13.88
C THR A 79 7.46 -8.95 13.79
N ASP A 80 7.38 -8.40 12.58
CA ASP A 80 7.07 -6.98 12.37
C ASP A 80 5.71 -6.61 12.97
N ILE A 81 5.71 -5.74 13.98
CA ILE A 81 4.51 -5.27 14.67
C ILE A 81 3.46 -4.66 13.73
N ALA A 82 3.86 -4.19 12.54
CA ALA A 82 2.93 -3.71 11.53
C ALA A 82 1.95 -4.82 11.06
N ILE A 83 2.32 -6.09 11.13
CA ILE A 83 1.41 -7.22 10.84
C ILE A 83 0.24 -7.24 11.84
N TYR A 84 0.54 -7.14 13.14
CA TYR A 84 -0.49 -7.10 14.19
C TYR A 84 -1.41 -5.89 14.01
N ARG A 85 -0.84 -4.72 13.71
CA ARG A 85 -1.60 -3.49 13.46
C ARG A 85 -2.47 -3.58 12.20
N ALA A 86 -1.96 -4.19 11.14
CA ALA A 86 -2.70 -4.42 9.89
C ALA A 86 -3.91 -5.34 10.13
N LEU A 87 -3.71 -6.45 10.85
CA LEU A 87 -4.78 -7.37 11.24
C LEU A 87 -5.85 -6.68 12.11
N ALA A 88 -5.44 -5.86 13.08
CA ALA A 88 -6.37 -5.08 13.91
C ALA A 88 -7.20 -4.08 13.09
N GLY A 89 -6.65 -3.58 11.97
CA GLY A 89 -7.36 -2.74 10.99
C GLY A 89 -8.17 -3.51 9.95
N GLY A 90 -8.21 -4.85 10.02
CA GLY A 90 -8.94 -5.71 9.10
C GLY A 90 -8.19 -6.06 7.80
N VAL A 91 -6.92 -5.70 7.65
CA VAL A 91 -6.08 -6.12 6.52
C VAL A 91 -5.57 -7.53 6.76
N THR A 92 -5.84 -8.44 5.83
CA THR A 92 -5.51 -9.86 5.97
C THR A 92 -4.53 -10.38 4.93
N VAL A 93 -4.43 -9.69 3.79
CA VAL A 93 -3.55 -10.05 2.67
C VAL A 93 -2.85 -8.79 2.19
N ALA A 94 -1.57 -8.91 1.86
CA ALA A 94 -0.80 -7.82 1.29
C ALA A 94 0.06 -8.32 0.12
N ASN A 95 0.16 -7.51 -0.93
CA ASN A 95 1.18 -7.66 -1.95
C ASN A 95 2.39 -6.80 -1.54
N LEU A 96 3.50 -7.45 -1.24
CA LEU A 96 4.72 -6.81 -0.75
C LEU A 96 5.63 -6.46 -1.93
N LEU A 97 5.87 -5.16 -2.13
CA LEU A 97 6.66 -4.66 -3.25
C LEU A 97 7.92 -3.95 -2.76
N HIS A 98 8.89 -3.90 -3.66
CA HIS A 98 10.00 -2.95 -3.55
C HIS A 98 9.47 -1.51 -3.58
N GLY A 99 10.28 -0.58 -3.07
CA GLY A 99 9.99 0.85 -3.08
C GLY A 99 10.09 1.48 -4.46
N SER A 100 10.35 2.78 -4.50
CA SER A 100 10.44 3.56 -5.75
C SER A 100 11.86 4.05 -6.05
N ALA A 101 12.88 3.46 -5.41
CA ALA A 101 14.27 3.88 -5.59
C ALA A 101 14.86 3.40 -6.93
N ASN A 102 14.50 2.20 -7.38
CA ASN A 102 15.04 1.60 -8.61
C ASN A 102 13.97 1.63 -9.72
N PRO A 103 14.32 2.02 -10.97
CA PRO A 103 13.45 1.84 -12.13
C PRO A 103 12.83 0.44 -12.26
N ILE A 104 13.63 -0.60 -11.99
CA ILE A 104 13.17 -1.98 -11.86
C ILE A 104 13.60 -2.47 -10.48
N GLY A 105 12.65 -2.55 -9.54
CA GLY A 105 12.93 -2.79 -8.11
C GLY A 105 13.16 -4.23 -7.71
N GLY A 106 12.54 -5.18 -8.41
CA GLY A 106 12.65 -6.62 -8.10
C GLY A 106 11.29 -7.29 -7.93
N GLN A 107 11.34 -8.58 -7.58
CA GLN A 107 10.18 -9.47 -7.51
C GLN A 107 9.35 -9.26 -6.23
N ASN A 108 8.03 -9.22 -6.38
CA ASN A 108 7.06 -9.02 -5.31
C ASN A 108 6.63 -10.35 -4.69
N THR A 109 6.04 -10.29 -3.49
CA THR A 109 5.52 -11.48 -2.80
C THR A 109 4.14 -11.15 -2.24
N THR A 110 3.13 -11.93 -2.59
CA THR A 110 1.81 -11.81 -1.96
C THR A 110 1.74 -12.73 -0.75
N VAL A 111 1.36 -12.16 0.40
CA VAL A 111 1.31 -12.85 1.69
C VAL A 111 -0.07 -12.75 2.33
N LYS A 112 -0.41 -13.75 3.14
CA LYS A 112 -1.53 -13.70 4.08
C LYS A 112 -0.96 -13.50 5.49
N PHE A 113 -1.43 -12.48 6.21
CA PHE A 113 -0.97 -12.19 7.55
C PHE A 113 -1.48 -13.25 8.55
N LYS A 114 -0.54 -13.90 9.24
CA LYS A 114 -0.79 -14.95 10.21
C LYS A 114 0.09 -14.70 11.45
N TRP A 115 -0.23 -13.68 12.24
CA TRP A 115 0.60 -13.26 13.38
C TRP A 115 0.98 -14.43 14.30
N GLY A 116 2.27 -14.56 14.60
CA GLY A 116 2.81 -15.63 15.45
C GLY A 116 3.09 -16.96 14.72
N HIS A 117 2.83 -17.05 13.42
CA HIS A 117 3.20 -18.21 12.60
C HIS A 117 4.65 -18.12 12.09
N PRO A 118 5.26 -19.25 11.70
CA PRO A 118 6.53 -19.26 10.99
C PRO A 118 6.43 -18.55 9.63
N VAL A 119 7.54 -17.99 9.14
CA VAL A 119 7.56 -17.13 7.93
C VAL A 119 7.10 -17.86 6.67
N GLU A 120 7.32 -19.17 6.61
CA GLU A 120 6.97 -20.06 5.50
C GLU A 120 5.45 -20.13 5.26
N ASP A 121 4.64 -19.86 6.30
CA ASP A 121 3.19 -19.90 6.22
C ASP A 121 2.58 -18.66 5.55
N TYR A 122 3.34 -17.57 5.42
CA TYR A 122 2.82 -16.28 4.99
C TYR A 122 2.63 -16.20 3.47
N PRO A 123 3.61 -16.58 2.61
CA PRO A 123 3.44 -16.53 1.16
C PRO A 123 2.25 -17.36 0.69
N ILE A 124 1.46 -16.78 -0.23
CA ILE A 124 0.37 -17.51 -0.89
C ILE A 124 0.98 -18.33 -2.04
N PRO A 125 0.91 -19.68 -2.01
CA PRO A 125 1.68 -20.54 -2.94
C PRO A 125 1.43 -20.25 -4.43
N ASP A 126 0.17 -20.03 -4.82
CA ASP A 126 -0.24 -19.85 -6.22
C ASP A 126 -0.45 -18.37 -6.59
N ALA A 127 0.05 -17.43 -5.78
CA ALA A 127 -0.06 -16.02 -6.11
C ALA A 127 0.75 -15.71 -7.38
N PRO A 128 0.18 -14.96 -8.35
CA PRO A 128 0.91 -14.59 -9.56
C PRO A 128 2.20 -13.84 -9.21
N PRO A 129 3.33 -14.15 -9.89
CA PRO A 129 4.55 -13.40 -9.70
C PRO A 129 4.37 -11.97 -10.23
N GLY A 130 5.04 -11.02 -9.59
CA GLY A 130 5.06 -9.63 -10.02
C GLY A 130 6.45 -9.04 -9.90
N ILE A 131 6.73 -8.02 -10.71
CA ILE A 131 7.96 -7.23 -10.63
C ILE A 131 7.59 -5.76 -10.50
N LYS A 132 8.23 -5.05 -9.57
CA LYS A 132 7.98 -3.63 -9.34
C LYS A 132 8.75 -2.78 -10.35
N PHE A 133 8.04 -1.85 -10.99
CA PHE A 133 8.63 -0.75 -11.74
C PHE A 133 8.39 0.57 -11.01
N ALA A 134 9.28 1.54 -11.21
CA ALA A 134 9.10 2.90 -10.72
C ALA A 134 9.51 3.93 -11.78
N MET A 135 8.83 5.07 -11.76
CA MET A 135 9.03 6.19 -12.68
C MET A 135 8.95 7.50 -11.90
N GLY A 136 9.37 8.61 -12.52
CA GLY A 136 9.32 9.94 -11.93
C GLY A 136 10.56 10.30 -11.11
N GLU A 137 10.43 11.26 -10.19
CA GLU A 137 11.58 11.87 -9.49
C GLU A 137 12.28 10.90 -8.52
N ASN A 138 11.53 9.96 -7.93
CA ASN A 138 12.07 9.04 -6.93
C ASN A 138 13.16 8.10 -7.47
N VAL A 139 13.09 7.72 -8.75
CA VAL A 139 14.13 6.88 -9.39
C VAL A 139 15.34 7.70 -9.83
N ALA A 140 15.25 9.03 -9.80
CA ALA A 140 16.32 9.93 -10.20
C ALA A 140 17.33 10.20 -9.07
N VAL A 141 17.22 9.50 -7.92
CA VAL A 141 18.15 9.63 -6.80
C VAL A 141 19.55 9.25 -7.27
N ARG A 142 20.28 10.25 -7.73
CA ARG A 142 21.73 10.24 -7.78
C ARG A 142 22.19 10.13 -6.33
N LEU A 143 23.14 9.25 -6.04
CA LEU A 143 23.98 9.35 -4.85
C LEU A 143 24.47 10.81 -4.76
N SER A 144 23.78 11.59 -3.94
CA SER A 144 23.93 13.04 -3.90
C SER A 144 25.10 13.34 -3.00
N PHE A 145 26.32 13.16 -3.50
CA PHE A 145 27.33 14.15 -3.17
C PHE A 145 26.89 15.41 -3.89
N ALA A 146 26.25 16.34 -3.16
CA ALA A 146 26.00 17.66 -3.68
C ALA A 146 27.34 18.26 -4.07
N GLN A 147 27.68 18.20 -5.37
CA GLN A 147 28.83 18.90 -5.91
C GLN A 147 28.51 20.40 -5.78
N PRO A 148 29.31 21.17 -5.02
CA PRO A 148 29.09 22.61 -4.92
C PRO A 148 29.07 23.23 -6.32
N GLY A 149 27.96 23.87 -6.69
CA GLY A 149 27.81 24.53 -8.00
C GLY A 149 27.09 23.73 -9.10
N ALA A 150 26.56 22.54 -8.82
CA ALA A 150 25.76 21.80 -9.80
C ALA A 150 24.43 22.53 -10.08
N THR A 151 24.22 22.95 -11.34
CA THR A 151 22.96 23.57 -11.78
C THR A 151 21.85 22.53 -11.89
N VAL A 152 20.69 22.87 -11.31
CA VAL A 152 19.48 22.05 -11.39
C VAL A 152 19.01 22.01 -12.84
N ARG A 153 19.05 20.82 -13.45
CA ARG A 153 18.76 20.63 -14.89
C ARG A 153 17.26 20.48 -15.21
N HIS A 154 16.42 20.20 -14.23
CA HIS A 154 14.97 20.03 -14.42
C HIS A 154 14.20 20.72 -13.29
N PRO A 155 13.04 21.33 -13.59
CA PRO A 155 12.20 21.93 -12.56
C PRO A 155 11.75 20.86 -11.56
N HIS A 156 11.99 21.10 -10.27
CA HIS A 156 11.44 20.25 -9.20
C HIS A 156 9.92 20.45 -9.16
N ALA A 157 9.14 19.37 -9.26
CA ALA A 157 7.72 19.40 -8.99
C ALA A 157 7.46 19.40 -7.46
N ASN A 158 8.10 20.31 -6.72
CA ASN A 158 7.78 20.55 -5.32
C ASN A 158 6.49 21.38 -5.23
N GLY A 159 5.37 20.76 -5.56
CA GLY A 159 4.03 21.21 -5.19
C GLY A 159 3.80 21.08 -3.68
N ARG A 160 4.69 21.64 -2.85
CA ARG A 160 4.33 21.96 -1.47
C ARG A 160 3.47 23.20 -1.54
N HIS A 161 2.15 23.01 -1.54
CA HIS A 161 1.20 24.05 -1.13
C HIS A 161 1.55 24.47 0.31
N ARG A 162 2.51 25.39 0.44
CA ARG A 162 2.61 26.25 1.62
C ARG A 162 1.48 27.25 1.47
N ASN A 163 0.40 27.02 2.20
CA ASN A 163 -0.58 28.06 2.50
C ASN A 163 0.17 29.24 3.14
N ASN A 164 0.46 30.25 2.34
CA ASN A 164 0.71 31.60 2.81
C ASN A 164 0.18 32.54 1.74
N ALA A 165 -1.08 32.93 1.91
CA ALA A 165 -1.71 33.99 1.16
C ALA A 165 -0.94 35.30 1.41
N ARG A 166 -0.15 35.72 0.42
CA ARG A 166 0.18 37.14 0.16
C ARG A 166 0.30 37.31 -1.35
N CYS A 167 -0.82 37.61 -1.99
CA CYS A 167 -0.84 38.19 -3.32
C CYS A 167 -0.50 39.67 -3.20
N ILE A 168 0.71 40.09 -3.57
CA ILE A 168 0.95 41.38 -4.23
C ILE A 168 2.14 41.22 -5.19
N PRO A 169 1.95 41.40 -6.51
CA PRO A 169 3.01 41.91 -7.36
C PRO A 169 2.73 43.37 -7.71
N SER A 170 3.69 44.22 -7.35
CA SER A 170 3.84 45.59 -7.79
C SER A 170 4.03 45.66 -9.32
N GLY A 171 3.36 46.63 -9.95
CA GLY A 171 3.96 47.38 -11.07
C GLY A 171 3.51 47.00 -12.48
N GLN A 172 2.30 47.44 -12.85
CA GLN A 172 2.06 47.94 -14.20
C GLN A 172 1.57 49.39 -14.09
N ARG A 173 2.44 50.33 -14.44
CA ARG A 173 2.07 51.74 -14.69
C ARG A 173 1.57 51.82 -16.13
N LEU A 174 0.31 52.23 -16.31
CA LEU A 174 -0.19 52.78 -17.57
C LEU A 174 -0.20 54.31 -17.47
N PRO A 175 0.09 55.04 -18.56
CA PRO A 175 0.19 56.49 -18.53
C PRO A 175 -1.19 57.12 -18.69
N THR A 176 -1.53 58.07 -17.82
CA THR A 176 -2.63 59.01 -18.08
C THR A 176 -2.12 60.43 -17.84
N SER A 177 -2.09 61.19 -18.92
CA SER A 177 -1.77 62.60 -19.02
C SER A 177 -2.75 63.49 -18.27
N LEU A 178 -2.22 64.63 -17.82
CA LEU A 178 -2.87 65.79 -17.20
C LEU A 178 -4.24 66.20 -17.79
N GLY A 179 -5.06 66.78 -16.93
CA GLY A 179 -6.09 67.76 -17.32
C GLY A 179 -7.07 68.08 -16.20
N ARG A 180 -6.78 69.11 -15.39
CA ARG A 180 -7.77 69.80 -14.56
C ARG A 180 -7.83 71.26 -15.04
N LEU A 181 -8.78 71.52 -15.92
CA LEU A 181 -9.60 72.73 -16.13
C LEU A 181 -10.56 72.42 -17.27
#